data_AF-A0A522TBH7-F1
#
_entry.id   AF-A0A522TBH7-F1
#
_cell.length_a   1.000
_cell.length_b   1.000
_cell.length_c   1.000
_cell.angle_alpha   90.00
_cell.angle_beta   90.00
_cell.angle_gamma   90.00
#
_symmetry.space_group_name_H-M   'P 1'
#
loop_
_entity.id
_entity.type
_entity.pdbx_description
1 polymer ?
#
loop_
_entity_poly.entity_id
_entity_poly.type
_entity_poly.pdbx_seq_one_letter_code
_entity_poly.pdbx_strand_id
1 'polypeptide(L)' 'MADARRQQSSNDEHGVDRSLIRWMLSLTPAQRLEFLEQQIEGIEQVRARNGWRSAVAPLN' A
#
# COMPACT_ATOMS: atom_id res chain seq x y z
N MET A 1 -14.70 -6.77 -17.90
CA MET A 1 -14.03 -6.42 -16.63
C MET A 1 -13.10 -5.21 -16.85
N ALA A 2 -13.65 -3.99 -16.88
CA ALA A 2 -12.92 -2.79 -17.28
C ALA A 2 -13.35 -1.52 -16.52
N ASP A 3 -13.72 -1.64 -15.24
CA ASP A 3 -14.32 -0.51 -14.50
C ASP A 3 -13.67 -0.19 -13.14
N ALA A 4 -12.45 -0.68 -12.89
CA ALA A 4 -11.70 -0.34 -11.67
C ALA A 4 -10.76 0.88 -11.84
N ARG A 5 -10.71 1.50 -13.04
CA ARG A 5 -9.68 2.49 -13.42
C ARG A 5 -10.11 3.96 -13.28
N ARG A 6 -11.36 4.22 -12.86
CA ARG A 6 -11.89 5.57 -12.61
C ARG A 6 -12.39 5.71 -11.18
N GLN A 7 -11.53 5.43 -10.21
CA GLN A 7 -11.59 6.22 -8.98
C GLN A 7 -10.71 7.43 -9.25
N GLN A 8 -11.35 8.52 -9.68
CA GLN A 8 -10.77 9.85 -9.47
C GLN A 8 -10.39 9.89 -8.00
N SER A 9 -9.09 9.82 -7.72
CA SER A 9 -8.59 9.92 -6.36
C SER A 9 -9.02 11.29 -5.87
N SER A 10 -10.02 11.30 -4.99
CA SER A 10 -10.46 12.47 -4.23
C SER A 10 -9.38 12.81 -3.20
N ASN A 11 -8.18 13.03 -3.71
CA ASN A 11 -7.04 13.52 -2.99
C ASN A 11 -7.41 14.90 -2.48
N ASP A 12 -7.08 15.18 -1.22
CA ASP A 12 -7.22 16.54 -0.72
C ASP A 12 -6.13 17.46 -1.26
N GLU A 13 -6.14 18.71 -0.81
CA GLU A 13 -5.16 19.73 -1.18
C GLU A 13 -3.70 19.35 -0.85
N HIS A 14 -3.50 18.33 -0.01
CA HIS A 14 -2.19 17.78 0.35
C HIS A 14 -1.85 16.49 -0.41
N GLY A 15 -2.70 16.08 -1.36
CA GLY A 15 -2.49 14.85 -2.13
C GLY A 15 -2.91 13.58 -1.39
N VAL A 16 -3.63 13.70 -0.27
CA VAL A 16 -4.01 12.55 0.56
C VAL A 16 -5.31 11.94 0.08
N ASP A 17 -5.29 10.65 -0.28
CA ASP A 17 -6.50 9.91 -0.65
C ASP A 17 -7.37 9.63 0.59
N ARG A 18 -8.41 10.44 0.77
CA ARG A 18 -9.36 10.31 1.89
C ARG A 18 -10.22 9.05 1.78
N SER A 19 -10.44 8.53 0.57
CA SER A 19 -11.19 7.29 0.35
C SER A 19 -10.38 6.10 0.85
N LEU A 20 -9.07 6.10 0.60
CA LEU A 20 -8.15 5.11 1.14
C LEU A 20 -8.08 5.15 2.67
N ILE A 21 -7.97 6.34 3.27
CA ILE A 21 -7.97 6.48 4.74
C ILE A 21 -9.27 5.93 5.33
N ARG A 22 -10.42 6.35 4.78
CA ARG A 22 -11.72 5.90 5.26
C ARG A 22 -11.88 4.39 5.16
N TRP A 23 -11.38 3.80 4.08
CA TRP A 23 -11.36 2.35 3.91
C TRP A 23 -10.47 1.65 4.94
N MET A 24 -9.23 2.10 5.17
CA MET A 24 -8.35 1.53 6.21
C MET A 24 -8.95 1.62 7.62
N LEU A 25 -9.67 2.71 7.92
CA LEU A 25 -10.37 2.92 9.19
C LEU A 25 -11.63 2.05 9.33
N SER A 26 -12.18 1.52 8.23
CA SER A 26 -13.28 0.56 8.27
C SER A 26 -12.84 -0.87 8.64
N LEU A 27 -11.55 -1.17 8.51
CA LEU A 27 -10.96 -2.45 8.90
C LEU A 27 -10.73 -2.51 10.42
N THR A 28 -10.87 -3.71 10.98
CA THR A 28 -10.35 -3.98 12.33
C THR A 28 -8.82 -3.82 12.36
N PRO A 29 -8.20 -3.61 13.53
CA PRO A 29 -6.74 -3.51 13.63
C PRO A 29 -6.00 -4.72 13.02
N ALA A 30 -6.50 -5.94 13.24
CA ALA A 30 -5.90 -7.16 12.70
C ALA A 30 -5.99 -7.21 11.17
N GLN A 31 -7.16 -6.89 10.59
CA GLN A 31 -7.35 -6.85 9.14
C GLN A 31 -6.49 -5.77 8.47
N ARG A 32 -6.32 -4.62 9.13
CA ARG A 32 -5.44 -3.57 8.63
C ARG A 32 -3.99 -4.03 8.61
N LEU A 33 -3.54 -4.72 9.65
CA LEU A 33 -2.20 -5.28 9.73
C LEU A 33 -1.97 -6.30 8.61
N GLU A 34 -2.87 -7.29 8.49
CA GLU A 34 -2.79 -8.31 7.44
C GLU A 34 -2.73 -7.70 6.04
N PHE A 35 -3.58 -6.71 5.75
CA PHE A 35 -3.56 -6.03 4.47
C PHE A 35 -2.22 -5.33 4.20
N LEU A 36 -1.68 -4.60 5.19
CA LEU A 36 -0.41 -3.91 5.05
C LEU A 36 0.76 -4.87 4.85
N GLU A 37 0.79 -5.99 5.58
CA GLU A 37 1.81 -7.03 5.44
C GLU A 37 1.81 -7.62 4.02
N GLN A 38 0.62 -7.92 3.46
CA GLN A 38 0.49 -8.41 2.09
C GLN A 38 0.97 -7.38 1.06
N GLN A 39 0.69 -6.09 1.26
CA GLN A 39 1.19 -5.03 0.37
C GLN A 39 2.71 -4.89 0.43
N ILE A 40 3.29 -4.95 1.64
CA ILE A 40 4.75 -4.90 1.84
C ILE A 40 5.41 -6.08 1.12
N GLU A 41 4.88 -7.29 1.31
CA GLU A 41 5.41 -8.49 0.65
C GLU A 41 5.37 -8.34 -0.88
N GLY A 42 4.27 -7.84 -1.44
CA GLY A 42 4.15 -7.58 -2.87
C GLY A 42 5.20 -6.58 -3.39
N ILE A 43 5.46 -5.50 -2.64
CA ILE A 43 6.49 -4.52 -2.98
C ILE A 43 7.88 -5.15 -2.94
N GLU A 44 8.20 -5.92 -1.89
CA GLU A 44 9.48 -6.61 -1.76
C GLU A 44 9.70 -7.62 -2.88
N GLN A 45 8.66 -8.36 -3.29
CA GLN A 45 8.73 -9.26 -4.44
C GLN A 45 9.04 -8.51 -5.74
N VAL A 46 8.42 -7.34 -5.96
CA VAL A 46 8.70 -6.49 -7.12
C VAL A 46 10.14 -5.95 -7.08
N ARG A 47 10.60 -5.50 -5.92
CA ARG A 47 11.98 -5.02 -5.72
C ARG A 47 13.00 -6.11 -6.03
N ALA A 48 12.79 -7.31 -5.50
CA ALA A 48 13.64 -8.46 -5.76
C ALA A 48 13.70 -8.80 -7.26
N ARG A 49 12.55 -8.82 -7.94
CA ARG A 49 12.47 -9.05 -9.40
C ARG A 49 13.19 -7.98 -10.21
N ASN A 50 13.13 -6.73 -9.79
CA ASN A 50 13.78 -5.61 -10.47
C ASN A 50 15.27 -5.46 -10.13
N GLY A 51 15.84 -6.41 -9.37
CA GLY A 51 17.25 -6.37 -8.96
C GLY A 51 17.57 -5.24 -7.98
N TRP A 52 16.56 -4.65 -7.34
CA TRP A 52 16.74 -3.67 -6.28
C TRP A 52 17.19 -4.40 -5.02
N ARG A 53 18.49 -4.69 -4.93
CA ARG A 53 19.12 -5.09 -3.66
C ARG A 53 18.95 -3.93 -2.70
N SER A 54 17.99 -4.04 -1.78
CA SER A 54 17.82 -3.08 -0.71
C SER A 54 19.13 -3.03 0.10
N ALA A 55 19.80 -1.90 0.05
CA ALA A 55 20.93 -1.56 0.91
C ALA A 55 20.46 -1.21 2.34
N VAL A 56 19.45 -1.91 2.86
CA VAL A 56 19.09 -1.83 4.27
C VAL A 56 19.92 -2.88 4.99
N ALA A 57 21.06 -2.44 5.51
CA ALA A 57 21.79 -3.22 6.50
C ALA A 57 20.86 -3.52 7.69
N PRO A 58 20.94 -4.73 8.28
CA PRO A 58 20.19 -5.02 9.50
C PRO A 58 20.59 -4.01 10.58
N LEU A 59 19.60 -3.40 11.22
CA LEU A 59 19.82 -2.58 12.41
C LEU A 59 20.33 -3.50 13.52
N ASN A 60 21.61 -3.36 13.85
CA ASN A 60 22.20 -3.85 15.10
C ASN A 60 22.67 -2.63 15.89
#